data_AF-A0A7Y0FGX0-F1
#
_entry.id   AF-A0A7Y0FGX0-F1
#
_cell.length_a   1.000
_cell.length_b   1.000
_cell.length_c   1.000
_cell.angle_alpha   90.00
_cell.angle_beta   90.00
_cell.angle_gamma   90.00
#
_symmetry.space_group_name_H-M   'P 1'
#
loop_
_entity.id
_entity.type
_entity.pdbx_description
1 polymer ?
#
loop_
_entity_poly.entity_id
_entity_poly.type
_entity_poly.pdbx_seq_one_letter_code
_entity_poly.pdbx_strand_id
1 'polypeptide(L)' 'MVCAICSRNVVNGVQHQSGVTPPDNEAHVDHIQPKAKGGSGTPENGQVLCRVCNLDKSDDW' A
#
# COMPACT_ATOMS: atom_id res chain seq x y z
N MET A 1 -0.56 9.36 -8.62
CA MET A 1 0.01 7.99 -8.56
C MET A 1 -1.12 6.99 -8.81
N VAL A 2 -0.80 5.77 -9.25
CA VAL A 2 -1.81 4.75 -9.58
C VAL A 2 -1.54 3.49 -8.76
N CYS A 3 -2.58 2.87 -8.21
CA CYS A 3 -2.49 1.60 -7.48
C CYS A 3 -2.05 0.46 -8.41
N ALA A 4 -1.04 -0.31 -8.02
CA ALA A 4 -0.51 -1.41 -8.83
C ALA A 4 -1.50 -2.58 -9.03
N ILE A 5 -2.44 -2.80 -8.10
CA ILE A 5 -3.39 -3.92 -8.16
C ILE A 5 -4.66 -3.58 -8.96
N CYS A 6 -5.33 -2.48 -8.60
CA CYS A 6 -6.65 -2.14 -9.16
C CYS A 6 -6.63 -0.96 -10.14
N SER A 7 -5.45 -0.41 -10.44
CA SER A 7 -5.25 0.70 -11.39
C SER A 7 -6.02 1.99 -11.07
N ARG A 8 -6.58 2.15 -9.87
CA ARG A 8 -7.23 3.40 -9.46
C ARG A 8 -6.21 4.49 -9.15
N ASN A 9 -6.58 5.75 -9.41
CA ASN A 9 -5.80 6.89 -8.93
C ASN A 9 -5.80 6.95 -7.40
N VAL A 10 -4.61 7.12 -6.82
CA VAL A 10 -4.42 7.29 -5.37
C VAL A 10 -4.00 8.71 -5.03
N VAL A 11 -4.38 9.15 -3.83
CA VAL A 11 -3.99 10.44 -3.24
C VAL A 11 -2.81 10.26 -2.30
N ASN A 12 -2.03 11.31 -2.07
CA ASN A 12 -0.91 11.26 -1.13
C ASN A 12 -1.40 10.86 0.28
N GLY A 13 -0.57 10.10 0.99
CA GLY A 13 -0.76 9.81 2.41
C GLY A 13 -0.82 11.10 3.23
N VAL A 14 -1.76 11.18 4.16
CA VAL A 14 -1.83 12.27 5.13
C VAL A 14 -1.27 11.82 6.47
N GLN A 15 -0.83 12.78 7.29
CA GLN A 15 -0.40 12.46 8.65
C GLN A 15 -1.56 11.87 9.46
N HIS A 16 -1.30 10.79 10.19
CA HIS A 16 -2.27 10.15 11.07
C HIS A 16 -2.89 11.15 12.07
N GLN A 17 -4.22 11.12 12.19
CA GLN A 17 -4.99 11.87 13.17
C GLN A 17 -5.90 10.91 13.93
N SER A 18 -5.84 10.95 15.27
CA SER A 18 -6.64 10.07 16.12
C SER A 18 -8.13 10.21 15.84
N GLY A 19 -8.81 9.09 15.60
CA GLY A 19 -10.25 9.04 15.30
C GLY A 19 -10.63 9.33 13.85
N VAL A 20 -9.66 9.61 12.97
CA VAL A 20 -9.90 9.83 11.54
C VAL A 20 -9.48 8.60 10.76
N THR A 21 -10.39 8.06 9.94
CA THR A 21 -10.05 7.03 8.95
C THR A 21 -9.68 7.73 7.65
N PRO A 22 -8.45 7.52 7.12
CA PRO A 22 -8.05 8.08 5.83
C PRO A 22 -8.92 7.53 4.68
N PRO A 23 -8.94 8.22 3.52
CA PRO A 23 -9.73 7.77 2.38
C PRO A 23 -9.24 6.42 1.85
N ASP A 24 -10.16 5.65 1.26
CA ASP A 24 -9.87 4.32 0.70
C ASP A 24 -8.82 4.31 -0.42
N ASN A 25 -8.62 5.46 -1.09
CA ASN A 25 -7.62 5.66 -2.12
C ASN A 25 -6.36 6.39 -1.64
N GLU A 26 -6.12 6.44 -0.33
CA GLU A 26 -4.82 6.89 0.20
C GLU A 26 -3.69 5.97 -0.31
N ALA A 27 -2.59 6.57 -0.76
CA ALA A 27 -1.41 5.86 -1.24
C ALA A 27 -0.64 5.24 -0.06
N HIS A 28 -0.45 3.94 -0.14
CA HIS A 28 0.41 3.15 0.73
C HIS A 28 1.61 2.65 -0.07
N VAL A 29 2.78 2.65 0.56
CA VAL A 29 3.97 1.96 0.01
C VAL A 29 4.04 0.60 0.66
N ASP A 30 4.12 -0.44 -0.17
CA ASP A 30 4.10 -1.82 0.28
C ASP A 30 5.11 -2.68 -0.49
N HIS A 31 5.42 -3.86 0.05
CA HIS A 31 6.34 -4.80 -0.56
C HIS A 31 5.63 -5.69 -1.61
N ILE A 32 6.20 -5.82 -2.81
CA ILE A 32 5.73 -6.76 -3.85
C ILE A 32 5.76 -8.19 -3.32
N GLN A 33 6.89 -8.65 -2.79
CA GLN A 33 6.96 -9.86 -1.98
C GLN A 33 7.03 -9.45 -0.49
N PRO A 34 6.11 -9.89 0.38
CA PRO A 34 6.13 -9.63 1.80
C PRO A 34 7.46 -10.02 2.43
N LYS A 35 7.97 -9.16 3.31
CA LYS A 35 9.20 -9.43 4.05
C LYS A 35 9.11 -10.71 4.89
N ALA A 36 7.93 -11.01 5.43
CA ALA A 36 7.67 -12.27 6.17
C ALA A 36 7.86 -13.53 5.31
N LYS A 37 7.70 -13.40 3.98
CA LYS A 37 7.90 -14.46 3.00
C LYS A 37 9.25 -14.37 2.27
N GLY A 38 10.22 -13.65 2.84
CA GLY A 38 11.57 -13.52 2.29
C GLY A 38 11.75 -12.42 1.24
N GLY A 39 10.78 -11.51 1.10
CA GLY A 39 10.90 -10.37 0.20
C GLY A 39 12.00 -9.38 0.61
N SER A 40 12.61 -8.74 -0.39
CA SER A 40 13.67 -7.73 -0.21
C SER A 40 13.17 -6.46 0.46
N GLY A 41 14.03 -5.78 1.23
CA GLY A 41 13.76 -4.43 1.76
C GLY A 41 14.21 -3.29 0.85
N THR A 42 14.57 -3.58 -0.40
CA THR A 42 15.07 -2.60 -1.36
C THR A 42 13.93 -1.93 -2.14
N PRO A 43 14.15 -0.72 -2.72
CA PRO A 43 13.10 0.00 -3.45
C PRO A 43 12.49 -0.77 -4.62
N GLU A 44 13.21 -1.71 -5.22
CA GLU A 44 12.72 -2.52 -6.34
C GLU A 44 11.62 -3.51 -5.93
N ASN A 45 11.56 -3.86 -4.63
CA ASN A 45 10.47 -4.63 -4.06
C ASN A 45 9.35 -3.72 -3.53
N GLY A 46 9.42 -2.41 -3.76
CA GLY A 46 8.38 -1.45 -3.37
C GLY A 46 7.33 -1.24 -4.45
N GLN A 47 6.08 -1.05 -4.06
CA GLN A 47 4.98 -0.65 -4.95
C GLN A 47 4.04 0.32 -4.25
N VAL A 48 3.26 1.05 -5.04
CA VAL A 48 2.19 1.92 -4.52
C VAL A 48 0.85 1.19 -4.63
N LEU A 49 0.17 1.03 -3.49
CA LEU A 49 -1.17 0.48 -3.38
C LEU A 49 -2.14 1.52 -2.81
N CYS A 50 -3.43 1.38 -3.10
CA CYS A 50 -4.43 2.10 -2.31
C CYS A 50 -4.62 1.41 -0.95
N ARG A 51 -5.10 2.15 0.05
CA ARG A 51 -5.43 1.63 1.39
C ARG A 51 -6.19 0.30 1.36
N VAL A 52 -7.26 0.20 0.57
CA VAL A 52 -8.09 -1.02 0.47
C VAL A 52 -7.27 -2.22 -0.01
N CYS A 53 -6.70 -2.13 -1.22
CA CYS A 53 -5.85 -3.19 -1.78
C CYS A 53 -4.68 -3.58 -0.87
N ASN A 54 -4.06 -2.63 -0.17
CA ASN A 54 -2.98 -2.93 0.76
C ASN A 54 -3.45 -3.74 1.98
N LEU A 55 -4.60 -3.37 2.55
CA LEU A 55 -5.17 -4.08 3.70
C LEU A 55 -5.68 -5.47 3.31
N ASP A 56 -6.32 -5.59 2.14
CA ASP A 56 -6.79 -6.87 1.61
C ASP A 56 -5.64 -7.81 1.25
N LYS A 57 -4.50 -7.24 0.79
CA LYS A 57 -3.29 -8.01 0.50
C LYS A 57 -2.73 -8.74 1.72
N SER A 58 -2.68 -8.09 2.89
CA SER A 58 -1.96 -8.57 4.07
C SER A 58 -0.54 -9.08 3.71
N ASP A 59 -0.32 -10.37 3.83
CA ASP A 59 0.89 -11.12 3.49
C ASP A 59 0.59 -12.22 2.46
N ASP A 60 -0.57 -12.21 1.79
CA ASP A 60 -1.13 -13.35 1.04
C ASP A 60 -0.54 -13.59 -0.36
N TRP A 61 0.53 -12.90 -0.73
CA TRP A 61 1.23 -13.12 -2.00
C TRP A 61 2.72 -12.89 -1.83
#